data_AF-A0A8J4EKG2-F1
#
_entry.id   AF-A0A8J4EKG2-F1
#
_cell.length_a   1.000
_cell.length_b   1.000
_cell.length_c   1.000
_cell.angle_alpha   90.00
_cell.angle_beta   90.00
_cell.angle_gamma   90.00
#
_symmetry.space_group_name_H-M   'P 1'
#
loop_
_entity.id
_entity.type
_entity.pdbx_description
1 polymer ?
#
loop_
_entity_poly.entity_id
_entity_poly.type
_entity_poly.pdbx_seq_one_letter_code
_entity_poly.pdbx_strand_id
1 'polypeptide(L)'
;MLAGIAVAALVVDIITKVVVVAHLRPGDPVRLLGGAVYLSLTRNQGAAFNIGGTGYTAILAAVAAVVIIVIVRFARRLRSWQWAVALGLVVGGAGGNLTDRLFRAPGPLRGGVVDFISVFSPDGHPWPIFNVADSCLVVGVIIAVLLELTGRRMDGTRAGRGADDAKAVDDATTADDLRADGEPTDGASTGTTRAEDRQAASERTEIEPAGTEPAGRTDRSS
;
A
#
# COMPACT_ATOMS: atom_id res chain seq x y z
N MET A 1 7.51 -10.51 6.57
CA MET A 1 7.84 -9.18 7.15
C MET A 1 6.59 -8.44 7.62
N LEU A 2 5.74 -7.89 6.74
CA LEU A 2 4.57 -7.04 7.12
C LEU A 2 3.76 -7.59 8.30
N ALA A 3 3.31 -8.84 8.25
CA ALA A 3 2.50 -9.44 9.31
C ALA A 3 3.20 -9.46 10.68
N GLY A 4 4.53 -9.67 10.72
CA GLY A 4 5.30 -9.61 11.97
C GLY A 4 5.38 -8.20 12.55
N ILE A 5 5.47 -7.17 11.69
CA ILE A 5 5.48 -5.76 12.10
C ILE A 5 4.08 -5.35 12.61
N ALA A 6 3.02 -5.78 11.91
CA ALA A 6 1.65 -5.55 12.35
C ALA A 6 1.35 -6.23 13.69
N VAL A 7 1.76 -7.49 13.88
CA VAL A 7 1.61 -8.21 15.15
C VAL A 7 2.44 -7.56 16.25
N ALA A 8 3.69 -7.14 15.98
CA ALA A 8 4.52 -6.46 16.98
C ALA A 8 3.89 -5.13 17.43
N ALA A 9 3.46 -4.28 16.49
CA ALA A 9 2.78 -3.01 16.79
C ALA A 9 1.47 -3.23 17.58
N LEU A 10 0.65 -4.22 17.17
CA LEU A 10 -0.58 -4.59 17.87
C LEU A 10 -0.31 -5.08 19.30
N VAL A 11 0.70 -5.92 19.50
CA VAL A 11 1.08 -6.44 20.83
C VAL A 11 1.60 -5.32 21.73
N VAL A 12 2.41 -4.39 21.23
CA VAL A 12 2.88 -3.25 22.03
C VAL A 12 1.73 -2.30 22.38
N ASP A 13 0.79 -2.02 21.47
CA ASP A 13 -0.39 -1.21 21.77
C ASP A 13 -1.29 -1.87 22.82
N ILE A 14 -1.56 -3.18 22.69
CA ILE A 14 -2.36 -3.93 23.68
C ILE A 14 -1.66 -3.95 25.05
N ILE A 15 -0.37 -4.27 25.11
CA ILE A 15 0.40 -4.32 26.38
C ILE A 15 0.41 -2.95 27.04
N THR A 16 0.73 -1.88 26.31
CA THR A 16 0.78 -0.52 26.89
C THR A 16 -0.61 -0.10 27.38
N LYS A 17 -1.68 -0.26 26.59
CA LYS A 17 -3.05 0.05 27.03
C LYS A 17 -3.52 -0.78 28.23
N VAL A 18 -3.09 -2.04 28.35
CA VAL A 18 -3.36 -2.88 29.54
C VAL A 18 -2.61 -2.34 30.77
N VAL A 19 -1.32 -2.04 30.64
CA VAL A 19 -0.51 -1.46 31.73
C VAL A 19 -1.10 -0.13 32.20
N VAL A 20 -1.45 0.77 31.29
CA VAL A 20 -2.01 2.09 31.66
C VAL A 20 -3.36 1.94 32.37
N VAL A 21 -4.27 1.10 31.86
CA VAL A 21 -5.59 0.87 32.49
C VAL A 21 -5.48 0.20 33.86
N ALA A 22 -4.40 -0.54 34.13
CA ALA A 22 -4.16 -1.16 35.44
C ALA A 22 -3.54 -0.21 36.49
N HIS A 23 -2.80 0.83 36.06
CA HIS A 23 -2.00 1.68 36.96
C HIS A 23 -2.47 3.13 37.08
N LEU A 24 -3.12 3.70 36.05
CA LEU A 24 -3.56 5.10 36.06
C LEU A 24 -5.04 5.23 36.42
N ARG A 25 -5.38 6.37 37.03
CA ARG A 25 -6.76 6.77 37.35
C ARG A 25 -7.18 7.92 36.42
N PRO A 26 -8.40 7.91 35.86
CA PRO A 26 -8.90 9.05 35.09
C PRO A 26 -8.89 10.33 35.95
N GLY A 27 -8.32 11.41 35.42
CA GLY A 27 -8.15 12.68 36.14
C GLY A 27 -6.89 12.79 37.02
N ASP A 28 -6.03 11.75 37.07
CA ASP A 28 -4.79 11.72 37.86
C ASP A 28 -3.57 11.52 36.92
N PRO A 29 -3.05 12.59 36.28
CA PRO A 29 -2.08 12.48 35.20
C PRO A 29 -0.63 12.41 35.69
N VAL A 30 0.13 11.40 35.25
CA VAL A 30 1.54 11.23 35.62
C VAL A 30 2.41 12.15 34.75
N ARG A 31 3.02 13.18 35.35
CA ARG A 31 3.93 14.11 34.68
C ARG A 31 5.30 13.48 34.40
N LEU A 32 5.71 13.46 33.13
CA LEU A 32 7.00 12.99 32.66
C LEU A 32 7.81 14.13 32.03
N LEU A 33 9.13 13.95 31.86
CA LEU A 33 10.02 14.85 31.11
C LEU A 33 9.83 16.34 31.43
N GLY A 34 9.74 16.71 32.71
CA GLY A 34 9.54 18.10 33.14
C GLY A 34 8.20 18.73 32.75
N GLY A 35 7.22 17.95 32.29
CA GLY A 35 5.95 18.43 31.76
C GLY A 35 5.90 18.56 30.23
N ALA A 36 6.91 18.09 29.50
CA ALA A 36 6.81 17.93 28.05
C ALA A 36 5.84 16.80 27.66
N VAL A 37 5.69 15.77 28.50
CA VAL A 37 4.82 14.60 28.29
C VAL A 37 4.05 14.29 29.58
N TYR A 38 2.81 13.86 29.45
CA TYR A 38 1.98 13.35 30.54
C TYR A 38 1.38 12.00 30.14
N LEU A 39 1.25 11.11 31.12
CA LEU A 39 0.38 9.93 30.98
C LEU A 39 -0.98 10.28 31.56
N SER A 40 -1.98 10.48 30.70
CA SER A 40 -3.32 10.99 31.02
C SER A 40 -4.39 10.03 30.50
N LEU A 41 -4.84 9.09 31.34
CA LEU A 41 -5.78 8.04 30.91
C LEU A 41 -7.16 8.61 30.53
N THR A 42 -7.52 8.49 29.26
CA THR A 42 -8.86 8.81 28.74
C THR A 42 -9.45 7.64 27.92
N ARG A 43 -10.75 7.72 27.60
CA ARG A 43 -11.49 6.71 26.84
C ARG A 43 -12.25 7.37 25.68
N ASN A 44 -11.60 7.45 24.55
CA ASN A 44 -12.07 8.16 23.37
C ASN A 44 -13.10 7.33 22.59
N GLN A 45 -14.37 7.75 22.62
CA GLN A 45 -15.46 7.15 21.85
C GLN A 45 -15.65 7.80 20.46
N GLY A 46 -14.66 8.57 19.97
CA GLY A 46 -14.79 9.38 18.75
C GLY A 46 -15.48 10.72 19.01
N ALA A 47 -15.29 11.31 20.20
CA ALA A 47 -16.01 12.51 20.64
C ALA A 47 -15.86 13.72 19.70
N ALA A 48 -14.70 13.85 19.03
CA ALA A 48 -14.43 14.88 18.02
C ALA A 48 -15.38 14.86 16.80
N PHE A 49 -16.13 13.77 16.59
CA PHE A 49 -17.12 13.63 15.52
C PHE A 49 -18.56 13.55 16.04
N ASN A 50 -18.82 13.79 17.34
CA ASN A 50 -20.11 13.50 17.98
C ASN A 50 -21.24 14.49 17.63
N ILE A 51 -21.73 14.41 16.40
CA ILE A 51 -23.01 14.97 15.98
C ILE A 51 -24.11 13.98 16.37
N GLY A 52 -25.03 14.39 17.24
CA GLY A 52 -26.29 13.65 17.51
C GLY A 52 -26.21 12.46 18.50
N GLY A 53 -25.11 12.28 19.23
CA GLY A 53 -25.06 11.38 20.39
C GLY A 53 -25.04 9.87 20.12
N THR A 54 -24.95 9.43 18.86
CA THR A 54 -25.03 8.01 18.49
C THR A 54 -23.87 7.53 17.59
N GLY A 55 -22.73 7.24 18.22
CA GLY A 55 -22.00 5.99 17.89
C GLY A 55 -21.10 5.94 16.65
N TYR A 56 -20.38 7.02 16.31
CA TYR A 56 -19.32 6.97 15.28
C TYR A 56 -18.26 5.88 15.53
N THR A 57 -18.13 5.37 16.75
CA THR A 57 -17.36 4.16 17.13
C THR A 57 -17.52 3.00 16.15
N ALA A 58 -18.74 2.70 15.71
CA ALA A 58 -19.02 1.62 14.77
C ALA A 58 -18.52 1.93 13.35
N ILE A 59 -18.65 3.18 12.89
CA ILE A 59 -18.16 3.65 11.59
C ILE A 59 -16.63 3.62 11.59
N LEU A 60 -15.98 4.13 12.64
CA LEU A 60 -14.53 4.13 12.80
C LEU A 60 -13.96 2.71 12.92
N ALA A 61 -14.72 1.76 13.49
CA ALA A 61 -14.37 0.34 13.48
C ALA A 61 -14.52 -0.28 12.08
N ALA A 62 -15.60 0.01 11.36
CA ALA A 62 -15.82 -0.48 10.00
C ALA A 62 -14.75 0.03 9.02
N VAL A 63 -14.39 1.32 9.08
CA VAL A 63 -13.32 1.92 8.27
C VAL A 63 -11.97 1.26 8.58
N ALA A 64 -11.63 1.07 9.87
CA ALA A 64 -10.40 0.37 10.25
C ALA A 64 -10.37 -1.07 9.72
N ALA A 65 -11.47 -1.81 9.83
CA ALA A 65 -11.59 -3.17 9.30
C ALA A 65 -11.42 -3.22 7.77
N VAL A 66 -12.05 -2.29 7.03
CA VAL A 66 -11.90 -2.18 5.57
C VAL A 66 -10.45 -1.89 5.18
N VAL A 67 -9.78 -0.93 5.85
CA VAL A 67 -8.37 -0.60 5.59
C VAL A 67 -7.47 -1.82 5.84
N ILE A 68 -7.66 -2.55 6.94
CA ILE A 68 -6.92 -3.79 7.25
C ILE A 68 -7.16 -4.84 6.15
N ILE A 69 -8.42 -5.10 5.76
CA ILE A 69 -8.77 -6.09 4.75
C ILE A 69 -8.17 -5.75 3.39
N VAL A 70 -8.18 -4.47 2.99
CA VAL A 70 -7.57 -3.99 1.74
C VAL A 70 -6.06 -4.22 1.78
N ILE A 71 -5.36 -3.74 2.81
CA ILE A 71 -3.91 -3.88 2.93
C ILE A 71 -3.51 -5.36 2.96
N VAL A 72 -4.21 -6.21 3.73
CA VAL A 72 -3.92 -7.65 3.81
C VAL A 72 -4.16 -8.37 2.48
N ARG A 73 -5.17 -7.97 1.68
CA ARG A 73 -5.36 -8.53 0.33
C ARG A 73 -4.24 -8.11 -0.63
N PHE A 74 -3.80 -6.85 -0.60
CA PHE A 74 -2.71 -6.39 -1.45
C PHE A 74 -1.30 -6.78 -0.93
N ALA A 75 -1.17 -7.18 0.33
CA ALA A 75 0.11 -7.57 0.95
C ALA A 75 0.89 -8.65 0.18
N ARG A 76 0.19 -9.55 -0.52
CA ARG A 76 0.81 -10.58 -1.38
C ARG A 76 1.54 -10.04 -2.61
N ARG A 77 1.31 -8.77 -2.99
CA ARG A 77 2.01 -8.09 -4.10
C ARG A 77 3.20 -7.25 -3.63
N LEU A 78 3.38 -7.07 -2.31
CA LEU A 78 4.48 -6.28 -1.76
C LEU A 78 5.80 -7.06 -1.85
N ARG A 79 6.79 -6.47 -2.52
CA ARG A 79 8.17 -6.97 -2.59
C ARG A 79 9.17 -6.00 -1.95
N SER A 80 8.82 -4.71 -1.84
CA SER A 80 9.58 -3.75 -1.03
C SER A 80 9.45 -4.05 0.47
N TRP A 81 10.59 -4.17 1.16
CA TRP A 81 10.62 -4.30 2.62
C TRP A 81 10.18 -3.02 3.31
N GLN A 82 10.47 -1.85 2.73
CA GLN A 82 10.08 -0.55 3.29
C GLN A 82 8.56 -0.37 3.29
N TRP A 83 7.88 -0.74 2.19
CA TRP A 83 6.41 -0.78 2.14
C TRP A 83 5.84 -1.81 3.12
N ALA A 84 6.52 -2.92 3.36
CA ALA A 84 6.14 -3.88 4.39
C ALA A 84 6.27 -3.33 5.83
N VAL A 85 7.18 -2.37 6.09
CA VAL A 85 7.23 -1.62 7.35
C VAL A 85 6.05 -0.64 7.44
N ALA A 86 5.89 0.24 6.45
CA ALA A 86 4.85 1.28 6.42
C ALA A 86 3.45 0.69 6.61
N LEU A 87 3.10 -0.29 5.78
CA LEU A 87 1.79 -0.96 5.81
C LEU A 87 1.64 -1.91 7.00
N GLY A 88 2.74 -2.44 7.54
CA GLY A 88 2.75 -3.22 8.78
C GLY A 88 2.35 -2.37 9.98
N LEU A 89 2.94 -1.17 10.12
CA LEU A 89 2.58 -0.22 11.16
C LEU A 89 1.13 0.26 11.04
N VAL A 90 0.66 0.55 9.82
CA VAL A 90 -0.74 0.95 9.59
C VAL A 90 -1.73 -0.17 9.99
N VAL A 91 -1.47 -1.43 9.60
CA VAL A 91 -2.34 -2.56 9.98
C VAL A 91 -2.30 -2.84 11.48
N GLY A 92 -1.12 -2.76 12.12
CA GLY A 92 -0.98 -2.94 13.57
C GLY A 92 -1.73 -1.86 14.37
N GLY A 93 -1.55 -0.59 14.00
CA GLY A 93 -2.22 0.53 14.65
C GLY A 93 -3.74 0.54 14.41
N ALA A 94 -4.19 0.33 13.17
CA ALA A 94 -5.62 0.14 12.89
C ALA A 94 -6.19 -1.04 13.69
N GLY A 95 -5.43 -2.13 13.83
CA GLY A 95 -5.80 -3.31 14.61
C GLY A 95 -5.95 -3.03 16.11
N GLY A 96 -5.04 -2.26 16.71
CA GLY A 96 -5.10 -1.91 18.14
C GLY A 96 -6.33 -1.07 18.48
N ASN A 97 -6.56 -0.01 17.70
CA ASN A 97 -7.74 0.84 17.87
C ASN A 97 -9.06 0.12 17.50
N LEU A 98 -9.05 -0.85 16.58
CA LEU A 98 -10.21 -1.71 16.30
C LEU A 98 -10.48 -2.70 17.46
N THR A 99 -9.42 -3.26 18.05
CA THR A 99 -9.50 -4.18 19.20
C THR A 99 -10.17 -3.51 20.39
N ASP A 100 -9.78 -2.26 20.71
CA ASP A 100 -10.43 -1.49 21.77
C ASP A 100 -11.94 -1.32 21.52
N ARG A 101 -12.33 -0.93 20.29
CA ARG A 101 -13.72 -0.70 19.90
C ARG A 101 -14.58 -1.97 19.90
N LEU A 102 -13.97 -3.12 19.63
CA LEU A 102 -14.66 -4.41 19.55
C LEU A 102 -14.78 -5.13 20.89
N PHE A 103 -13.85 -4.95 21.83
CA PHE A 103 -13.79 -5.75 23.05
C PHE A 103 -13.93 -4.98 24.37
N ARG A 104 -13.88 -3.64 24.38
CA ARG A 104 -14.06 -2.86 25.63
C ARG A 104 -15.53 -2.54 25.91
N ALA A 105 -15.85 -2.40 27.20
CA ALA A 105 -17.15 -1.94 27.68
C ALA A 105 -17.54 -0.58 27.07
N PRO A 106 -18.84 -0.31 26.83
CA PRO A 106 -20.02 -1.10 27.25
C PRO A 106 -20.37 -2.29 26.35
N GLY A 107 -19.64 -2.55 25.26
CA GLY A 107 -19.88 -3.73 24.41
C GLY A 107 -19.26 -3.62 23.01
N PRO A 108 -19.41 -4.66 22.17
CA PRO A 108 -18.80 -4.69 20.85
C PRO A 108 -19.31 -3.54 19.96
N LEU A 109 -18.36 -2.92 19.24
CA LEU A 109 -18.52 -1.72 18.42
C LEU A 109 -18.99 -0.46 19.21
N ARG A 110 -18.99 -0.53 20.55
CA ARG A 110 -19.33 0.58 21.46
C ARG A 110 -18.17 0.95 22.39
N GLY A 111 -17.10 0.14 22.44
CA GLY A 111 -15.93 0.40 23.28
C GLY A 111 -15.18 1.69 22.89
N GLY A 112 -14.78 2.47 23.89
CA GLY A 112 -13.86 3.60 23.70
C GLY A 112 -12.41 3.13 23.55
N VAL A 113 -11.67 3.79 22.65
CA VAL A 113 -10.21 3.63 22.50
C VAL A 113 -9.51 4.14 23.77
N VAL A 114 -8.46 3.46 24.23
CA VAL A 114 -7.67 3.88 25.39
C VAL A 114 -6.54 4.78 24.93
N ASP A 115 -6.71 6.09 25.12
CA ASP A 115 -5.70 7.09 24.81
C ASP A 115 -5.05 7.54 26.12
N PHE A 116 -3.73 7.79 26.08
CA PHE A 116 -2.97 8.00 27.31
C PHE A 116 -1.72 8.88 27.18
N ILE A 117 -1.17 9.10 25.99
CA ILE A 117 -0.01 9.95 25.78
C ILE A 117 -0.51 11.37 25.49
N SER A 118 -0.21 12.32 26.37
CA SER A 118 -0.47 13.74 26.15
C SER A 118 0.84 14.52 26.14
N VAL A 119 0.91 15.60 25.37
CA VAL A 119 2.13 16.42 25.20
C VAL A 119 1.85 17.89 25.50
N PHE A 120 2.85 18.55 26.10
CA PHE A 120 2.81 19.94 26.61
C PHE A 120 1.82 20.23 27.76
N SER A 121 0.69 19.53 27.84
CA SER A 121 -0.33 19.66 28.90
C SER A 121 -0.97 18.30 29.22
N PRO A 122 -1.47 18.05 30.45
CA PRO A 122 -2.13 16.79 30.79
C PRO A 122 -3.56 16.65 30.25
N ASP A 123 -4.19 17.72 29.77
CA ASP A 123 -5.60 17.77 29.37
C ASP A 123 -5.86 17.45 27.88
N GLY A 124 -4.80 17.35 27.06
CA GLY A 124 -4.92 17.17 25.61
C GLY A 124 -4.98 18.47 24.81
N HIS A 125 -4.53 19.60 25.37
CA HIS A 125 -4.40 20.88 24.65
C HIS A 125 -2.93 21.38 24.64
N PRO A 126 -2.37 21.85 23.51
CA PRO A 126 -2.99 22.04 22.20
C PRO A 126 -3.04 20.76 21.34
N TRP A 127 -2.48 19.65 21.81
CA TRP A 127 -2.40 18.40 21.05
C TRP A 127 -3.21 17.29 21.72
N PRO A 128 -4.13 16.61 21.00
CA PRO A 128 -5.03 15.63 21.58
C PRO A 128 -4.27 14.45 22.19
N ILE A 129 -4.83 13.87 23.26
CA ILE A 129 -4.29 12.64 23.88
C ILE A 129 -4.37 11.50 22.85
N PHE A 130 -3.29 10.74 22.69
CA PHE A 130 -3.15 9.65 21.71
C PHE A 130 -2.57 8.37 22.32
N ASN A 131 -2.37 7.33 21.52
CA ASN A 131 -1.80 6.05 21.94
C ASN A 131 -0.71 5.51 20.99
N VAL A 132 -0.23 4.29 21.23
CA VAL A 132 0.81 3.66 20.41
C VAL A 132 0.28 3.27 19.02
N ALA A 133 -0.94 2.74 18.92
CA ALA A 133 -1.60 2.50 17.65
C ALA A 133 -1.73 3.75 16.76
N ASP A 134 -2.05 4.92 17.34
CA ASP A 134 -2.08 6.20 16.62
C ASP A 134 -0.68 6.60 16.14
N SER A 135 0.33 6.40 17.00
CA SER A 135 1.74 6.64 16.67
C SER A 135 2.18 5.75 15.50
N CYS A 136 1.78 4.48 15.48
CA CYS A 136 2.03 3.55 14.37
C CYS A 136 1.30 3.95 13.09
N LEU A 137 0.06 4.46 13.18
CA LEU A 137 -0.67 5.00 12.03
C LEU A 137 0.06 6.21 11.43
N VAL A 138 0.42 7.20 12.24
CA VAL A 138 1.13 8.42 11.80
C VAL A 138 2.48 8.08 11.18
N VAL A 139 3.31 7.28 11.86
CA VAL A 139 4.64 6.89 11.34
C VAL A 139 4.51 6.03 10.08
N GLY A 140 3.56 5.09 10.04
CA GLY A 140 3.30 4.24 8.87
C GLY A 140 2.88 5.05 7.63
N VAL A 141 2.01 6.04 7.81
CA VAL A 141 1.58 6.95 6.73
C VAL A 141 2.73 7.86 6.29
N ILE A 142 3.50 8.43 7.21
CA ILE A 142 4.67 9.26 6.87
C ILE A 142 5.69 8.46 6.04
N ILE A 143 5.99 7.21 6.43
CA ILE A 143 6.88 6.35 5.65
C ILE A 143 6.28 6.08 4.27
N ALA A 144 4.99 5.74 4.16
CA ALA A 144 4.34 5.50 2.86
C ALA A 144 4.43 6.73 1.93
N VAL A 145 4.16 7.93 2.44
CA VAL A 145 4.27 9.20 1.68
C VAL A 145 5.72 9.45 1.25
N LEU A 146 6.71 9.24 2.12
CA LEU A 146 8.13 9.38 1.77
C LEU A 146 8.62 8.34 0.76
N LEU A 147 8.05 7.13 0.73
CA LEU A 147 8.35 6.13 -0.30
C LEU A 147 7.79 6.55 -1.66
N GLU A 148 6.56 7.04 -1.71
CA GLU A 148 5.94 7.53 -2.94
C GLU A 148 6.66 8.77 -3.50
N LEU A 149 6.93 9.77 -2.65
CA LEU A 149 7.69 10.98 -3.01
C LEU A 149 9.14 10.69 -3.44
N THR A 150 9.68 9.52 -3.10
CA THR A 150 11.01 9.07 -3.57
C THR A 150 10.94 8.00 -4.66
N GLY A 151 9.77 7.83 -5.30
CA GLY A 151 9.56 6.95 -6.44
C GLY A 151 9.74 5.45 -6.16
N ARG A 152 9.77 5.04 -4.89
CA ARG A 152 9.98 3.64 -4.48
C ARG A 152 8.66 2.88 -4.57
N ARG A 153 8.49 2.06 -5.60
CA ARG A 153 7.25 1.32 -5.84
C ARG A 153 7.10 0.11 -4.89
N MET A 154 5.86 -0.33 -4.69
CA MET A 154 5.51 -1.45 -3.80
C MET A 154 6.12 -2.80 -4.24
N ASP A 155 6.41 -2.93 -5.54
CA ASP A 155 7.08 -4.08 -6.16
C ASP A 155 8.62 -4.10 -5.94
N GLY A 156 9.19 -3.06 -5.30
CA GLY A 156 10.62 -2.91 -5.04
C GLY A 156 11.40 -2.15 -6.12
N THR A 157 10.77 -1.79 -7.25
CA THR A 157 11.40 -0.97 -8.30
C THR A 157 11.46 0.51 -7.90
N ARG A 158 12.27 1.29 -8.63
CA ARG A 158 12.31 2.77 -8.51
C ARG A 158 11.86 3.40 -9.82
N ALA A 159 10.93 4.35 -9.74
CA ALA A 159 10.71 5.31 -10.83
C ALA A 159 12.00 6.13 -11.07
N GLY A 160 12.28 6.49 -12.31
CA GLY A 160 13.59 6.95 -12.76
C GLY A 160 14.36 5.80 -13.39
N ARG A 161 15.08 4.99 -12.60
CA ARG A 161 16.07 4.03 -13.09
C ARG A 161 15.59 3.07 -14.19
N GLY A 162 14.35 2.59 -14.16
CA GLY A 162 13.81 1.73 -15.23
C GLY A 162 13.62 2.43 -16.59
N ALA A 163 13.57 3.76 -16.62
CA ALA A 163 13.60 4.58 -17.83
C ALA A 163 15.05 5.00 -18.18
N ASP A 164 15.88 5.31 -17.17
CA ASP A 164 17.29 5.66 -17.38
C ASP A 164 18.10 4.49 -17.94
N ASP A 165 17.98 3.29 -17.35
CA ASP A 165 18.64 2.06 -17.82
C ASP A 165 18.11 1.66 -19.22
N ALA A 166 16.82 1.86 -19.51
CA ALA A 166 16.23 1.57 -20.83
C ALA A 166 16.72 2.55 -21.90
N LYS A 167 16.77 3.85 -21.58
CA LYS A 167 17.28 4.88 -22.49
C LYS A 167 18.78 4.72 -22.73
N ALA A 168 19.55 4.30 -21.72
CA ALA A 168 20.97 3.98 -21.90
C ALA A 168 21.21 2.79 -22.84
N VAL A 169 20.29 1.82 -22.89
CA VAL A 169 20.33 0.73 -23.89
C VAL A 169 19.93 1.22 -25.29
N ASP A 170 18.94 2.11 -25.38
CA ASP A 170 18.48 2.72 -26.65
C ASP A 170 19.56 3.62 -27.28
N ASP A 171 20.16 4.52 -26.47
CA ASP A 171 21.30 5.37 -26.83
C ASP A 171 22.53 4.51 -27.21
N ALA A 172 22.78 3.39 -26.51
CA ALA A 172 23.90 2.48 -26.82
C ALA A 172 23.69 1.69 -28.11
N THR A 173 22.47 1.21 -28.38
CA THR A 173 22.12 0.47 -29.61
C THR A 173 22.23 1.41 -30.82
N THR A 174 21.63 2.60 -30.72
CA THR A 174 21.72 3.66 -31.73
C THR A 174 23.18 4.05 -32.03
N ALA A 175 24.04 4.07 -31.01
CA ALA A 175 25.47 4.36 -31.16
C ALA A 175 26.30 3.19 -31.70
N ASP A 176 25.77 1.98 -31.80
CA ASP A 176 26.42 0.83 -32.44
C ASP A 176 26.00 0.76 -33.93
N ASP A 177 24.71 0.95 -34.23
CA ASP A 177 24.19 1.11 -35.60
C ASP A 177 24.92 2.25 -36.33
N LEU A 178 25.05 3.43 -35.70
CA LEU A 178 25.79 4.58 -36.25
C LEU A 178 27.31 4.37 -36.40
N ARG A 179 27.87 3.25 -35.91
CA ARG A 179 29.26 2.85 -36.17
C ARG A 179 29.38 1.85 -37.32
N ALA A 180 28.35 1.06 -37.59
CA ALA A 180 28.34 0.09 -38.68
C ALA A 180 28.38 0.78 -40.06
N ASP A 181 27.73 1.93 -40.21
CA ASP A 181 27.72 2.73 -41.45
C ASP A 181 29.03 3.52 -41.70
N GLY A 182 30.06 3.35 -40.85
CA GLY A 182 31.19 4.28 -40.71
C GLY A 182 32.50 3.95 -41.43
N GLU A 183 32.64 2.80 -42.12
CA GLU A 183 33.93 2.37 -42.70
C GLU A 183 34.00 2.54 -44.24
N PRO A 184 34.70 3.58 -44.75
CA PRO A 184 34.93 3.73 -46.19
C PRO A 184 36.07 2.81 -46.66
N THR A 185 35.72 1.61 -47.12
CA THR A 185 36.66 0.64 -47.71
C THR A 185 37.06 1.05 -49.14
N ASP A 186 38.11 1.86 -49.25
CA ASP A 186 38.55 2.43 -50.54
C ASP A 186 39.46 1.49 -51.35
N GLY A 187 39.04 1.17 -52.59
CA GLY A 187 39.86 0.68 -53.70
C GLY A 187 40.56 -0.70 -53.60
N ALA A 188 40.07 -1.71 -54.33
CA ALA A 188 40.54 -2.00 -55.70
C ALA A 188 40.25 -3.43 -56.24
N SER A 189 39.67 -3.47 -57.46
CA SER A 189 39.93 -4.45 -58.54
C SER A 189 39.93 -5.96 -58.27
N THR A 190 38.85 -6.65 -58.62
CA THR A 190 38.72 -7.38 -59.90
C THR A 190 37.28 -7.92 -60.06
N GLY A 191 36.79 -8.10 -61.29
CA GLY A 191 35.42 -8.59 -61.55
C GLY A 191 35.39 -9.77 -62.52
N THR A 192 34.31 -10.56 -62.50
CA THR A 192 33.93 -11.54 -63.54
C THR A 192 32.50 -12.04 -63.32
N THR A 193 31.62 -11.81 -64.33
CA THR A 193 30.28 -12.43 -64.56
C THR A 193 29.20 -12.33 -63.46
N ARG A 194 27.92 -12.64 -63.70
CA ARG A 194 26.97 -12.37 -64.83
C ARG A 194 25.66 -13.12 -64.53
N ALA A 195 24.54 -12.37 -64.48
CA ALA A 195 23.16 -12.86 -64.63
C ALA A 195 22.66 -13.92 -63.61
N GLU A 196 21.36 -14.23 -63.78
CA GLU A 196 20.54 -15.21 -63.05
C GLU A 196 20.38 -14.95 -61.52
N ASP A 197 19.18 -14.86 -60.93
CA ASP A 197 17.85 -15.23 -61.47
C ASP A 197 16.72 -14.25 -61.07
N ARG A 198 15.66 -14.21 -61.88
CA ARG A 198 14.39 -13.50 -61.63
C ARG A 198 13.24 -14.27 -62.30
N GLN A 199 12.10 -14.32 -61.61
CA GLN A 199 10.78 -14.81 -62.06
C GLN A 199 10.49 -16.33 -61.96
N ALA A 200 9.78 -16.69 -60.90
CA ALA A 200 8.47 -17.35 -61.00
C ALA A 200 7.59 -16.75 -59.88
N ALA A 201 6.41 -16.14 -60.10
CA ALA A 201 5.23 -16.62 -60.82
C ALA A 201 4.70 -17.93 -60.19
N SER A 202 3.82 -17.85 -59.18
CA SER A 202 2.36 -17.66 -59.33
C SER A 202 1.67 -18.84 -60.03
N GLU A 203 0.87 -19.61 -59.28
CA GLU A 203 -0.50 -20.03 -59.68
C GLU A 203 -1.25 -20.79 -58.54
N ARG A 204 -2.54 -20.44 -58.32
CA ARG A 204 -3.70 -21.36 -58.03
C ARG A 204 -3.72 -22.14 -56.69
N THR A 205 -4.83 -22.66 -56.11
CA THR A 205 -6.30 -22.69 -56.34
C THR A 205 -6.94 -23.35 -55.07
N GLU A 206 -8.15 -23.14 -54.51
CA GLU A 206 -9.33 -22.24 -54.66
C GLU A 206 -9.89 -21.99 -53.20
N ILE A 207 -10.56 -20.89 -52.84
CA ILE A 207 -12.04 -20.61 -52.84
C ILE A 207 -12.95 -21.68 -52.16
N GLU A 208 -13.62 -21.25 -51.07
CA GLU A 208 -15.01 -21.46 -50.54
C GLU A 208 -15.89 -22.70 -50.94
N PRO A 209 -16.92 -23.11 -50.15
CA PRO A 209 -18.05 -22.25 -49.72
C PRO A 209 -18.60 -22.41 -48.27
N ALA A 210 -19.44 -21.43 -47.87
CA ALA A 210 -20.17 -21.38 -46.60
C ALA A 210 -21.52 -22.15 -46.57
N GLY A 211 -22.10 -22.28 -45.36
CA GLY A 211 -23.45 -22.80 -45.06
C GLY A 211 -23.48 -23.85 -43.93
N THR A 212 -24.52 -24.02 -43.11
CA THR A 212 -25.83 -23.31 -42.99
C THR A 212 -26.41 -23.54 -41.59
N GLU A 213 -26.94 -22.48 -40.94
CA GLU A 213 -27.76 -22.57 -39.71
C GLU A 213 -29.24 -22.89 -40.07
N PRO A 214 -30.09 -23.51 -39.20
CA PRO A 214 -30.73 -22.70 -38.13
C PRO A 214 -31.28 -23.42 -36.86
N ALA A 215 -31.48 -22.62 -35.80
CA ALA A 215 -32.59 -22.57 -34.80
C ALA A 215 -33.49 -23.80 -34.46
N GLY A 216 -33.77 -24.01 -33.15
CA GLY A 216 -34.65 -25.12 -32.69
C GLY A 216 -35.26 -25.13 -31.27
N ARG A 217 -36.07 -24.12 -30.91
CA ARG A 217 -37.27 -24.20 -30.01
C ARG A 217 -37.17 -24.55 -28.49
N THR A 218 -37.93 -23.73 -27.72
CA THR A 218 -38.51 -23.81 -26.34
C THR A 218 -38.94 -25.21 -25.81
N ASP A 219 -39.16 -25.46 -24.50
CA ASP A 219 -40.26 -24.88 -23.68
C ASP A 219 -40.28 -25.29 -22.17
N ARG A 220 -41.03 -24.51 -21.38
CA ARG A 220 -41.76 -24.76 -20.09
C ARG A 220 -41.14 -25.34 -18.80
N SER A 221 -41.22 -24.50 -17.77
CA SER A 221 -41.79 -24.69 -16.40
C SER A 221 -41.77 -26.06 -15.69
N SER A 222 -41.31 -26.03 -14.44
CA SER A 222 -42.17 -26.18 -13.24
C SER A 222 -41.59 -25.38 -12.07
#